data_AF-A0A7C7UQD6-F1
#
_entry.id   AF-A0A7C7UQD6-F1
#
_cell.length_a   1.000
_cell.length_b   1.000
_cell.length_c   1.000
_cell.angle_alpha   90.00
_cell.angle_beta   90.00
_cell.angle_gamma   90.00
#
_symmetry.space_group_name_H-M   'P 1'
#
loop_
_entity.id
_entity.type
_entity.pdbx_description
1 polymer ?
#
loop_
_entity_poly.entity_id
_entity_poly.type
_entity_poly.pdbx_seq_one_letter_code
_entity_poly.pdbx_strand_id
1 'polypeptide(L)'
;MLFLHEARRILNRGGLLIFDVVTPYTCMKYFSDYQEKHFDSQGQGYSRKSRFDQGRSLQYNEFIIKHNGRVYKEKHKQRIRSIERWIELVSDVFSENFEIFGDFCLRPPKMSAERVHFVCEKK
;
A
#
# COMPACT_ATOMS: atom_id res chain seq x y z
N MET A 1 0.90 13.21 10.63
CA MET A 1 1.70 11.96 10.34
C MET A 1 3.11 12.38 9.92
N LEU A 2 4.19 11.98 10.62
CA LEU A 2 5.54 12.55 10.42
C LEU A 2 5.99 12.58 8.94
N PHE A 3 5.77 11.49 8.19
CA PHE A 3 6.11 11.42 6.77
C PHE A 3 5.47 12.54 5.92
N LEU A 4 4.17 12.80 6.09
CA LEU A 4 3.47 13.82 5.27
C LEU A 4 3.99 15.22 5.58
N HIS A 5 4.25 15.54 6.86
CA HIS A 5 4.81 16.84 7.24
C HIS A 5 6.20 17.03 6.67
N GLU A 6 7.07 16.01 6.76
CA GLU A 6 8.42 16.09 6.20
C GLU A 6 8.40 16.22 4.67
N ALA A 7 7.52 15.48 3.99
CA ALA A 7 7.32 15.62 2.55
C ALA A 7 6.86 17.04 2.19
N ARG A 8 5.84 17.59 2.86
CA ARG A 8 5.41 18.98 2.64
C ARG A 8 6.53 19.98 2.95
N ARG A 9 7.34 19.75 3.98
CA ARG A 9 8.43 20.66 4.37
C ARG A 9 9.44 20.81 3.23
N ILE A 10 9.87 19.71 2.62
CA ILE A 10 10.91 19.70 1.58
C ILE A 10 10.41 20.09 0.19
N LEU A 11 9.10 20.00 -0.08
CA LEU A 11 8.54 20.41 -1.37
C LEU A 11 8.73 21.91 -1.61
N ASN A 12 9.00 22.29 -2.86
CA ASN A 12 8.88 23.68 -3.30
C ASN A 12 7.40 24.08 -3.40
N ARG A 13 7.13 25.39 -3.43
CA ARG A 13 5.78 25.90 -3.73
C ARG A 13 5.35 25.45 -5.12
N GLY A 14 4.13 24.92 -5.26
CA GLY A 14 3.62 24.24 -6.45
C GLY A 14 4.15 22.81 -6.64
N GLY A 15 4.99 22.30 -5.73
CA GLY A 15 5.52 20.95 -5.79
C GLY A 15 4.48 19.90 -5.41
N LEU A 16 4.57 18.73 -6.04
CA LEU A 16 3.63 17.61 -5.85
C LEU A 16 4.24 16.47 -5.04
N LEU A 17 3.46 15.92 -4.11
CA LEU A 17 3.67 14.60 -3.51
C LEU A 17 2.65 13.64 -4.11
N ILE A 18 3.12 12.56 -4.73
CA ILE A 18 2.27 11.50 -5.27
C ILE A 18 2.61 10.20 -4.55
N PHE A 19 1.60 9.55 -3.99
CA PHE A 19 1.77 8.24 -3.35
C PHE A 19 0.48 7.43 -3.46
N ASP A 20 0.61 6.11 -3.32
CA ASP A 20 -0.52 5.20 -3.33
C ASP A 20 -0.62 4.38 -2.05
N VAL A 21 -1.83 3.89 -1.79
CA VAL A 21 -2.16 3.04 -0.65
C VAL A 21 -3.05 1.90 -1.10
N VAL A 22 -2.82 0.71 -0.54
CA VAL A 22 -3.75 -0.42 -0.69
C VAL A 22 -4.98 -0.20 0.18
N THR A 23 -6.14 -0.61 -0.31
CA THR A 23 -7.41 -0.45 0.42
C THR A 23 -7.72 -1.65 1.33
N PRO A 24 -8.60 -1.47 2.32
CA PRO A 24 -9.17 -2.59 3.07
C PRO A 24 -9.83 -3.62 2.14
N TYR A 25 -10.50 -3.18 1.06
CA TYR A 25 -11.12 -4.06 0.08
C TYR A 25 -10.12 -5.08 -0.50
N THR A 26 -8.95 -4.62 -0.94
CA THR A 26 -7.87 -5.50 -1.44
C THR A 26 -7.45 -6.52 -0.39
N CYS A 27 -7.27 -6.06 0.84
CA CYS A 27 -6.79 -6.93 1.91
C CYS A 27 -7.80 -8.02 2.28
N MET A 28 -9.08 -7.67 2.33
CA MET A 28 -10.15 -8.64 2.58
C MET A 28 -10.32 -9.61 1.41
N LYS A 29 -10.29 -9.12 0.17
CA LYS A 29 -10.51 -9.92 -1.04
C LYS A 29 -9.37 -10.88 -1.34
N TYR A 30 -8.12 -10.43 -1.20
CA TYR A 30 -6.95 -11.16 -1.69
C TYR A 30 -6.01 -11.66 -0.60
N PHE A 31 -6.11 -11.19 0.66
CA PHE A 31 -5.12 -11.52 1.69
C PHE A 31 -5.71 -12.18 2.95
N SER A 32 -6.98 -12.58 2.96
CA SER A 32 -7.59 -13.16 4.17
C SER A 32 -7.02 -14.54 4.55
N ASP A 33 -6.51 -15.33 3.60
CA ASP A 33 -5.68 -16.53 3.82
C ASP A 33 -5.02 -16.99 2.51
N TYR A 34 -4.28 -16.10 1.86
CA TYR A 34 -3.75 -16.37 0.53
C TYR A 34 -2.39 -17.05 0.59
N GLN A 35 -2.22 -18.09 -0.23
CA GLN A 35 -0.97 -18.82 -0.38
C GLN A 35 -0.65 -18.97 -1.86
N GLU A 36 0.60 -18.72 -2.20
CA GLU A 36 1.12 -18.83 -3.54
C GLU A 36 2.48 -19.51 -3.50
N LYS A 37 2.73 -20.38 -4.48
CA LYS A 37 4.00 -21.05 -4.67
C LYS A 37 4.31 -21.05 -6.15
N HIS A 38 5.50 -20.60 -6.50
CA HIS A 38 6.01 -20.66 -7.86
C HIS A 38 7.45 -21.15 -7.79
N PHE A 39 7.70 -22.35 -8.32
CA PHE A 39 9.02 -22.95 -8.39
C PHE A 39 9.25 -23.48 -9.80
N ASP A 40 10.45 -23.28 -10.34
CA ASP A 40 10.89 -23.89 -11.59
C ASP A 40 11.31 -25.36 -11.41
N SER A 41 11.69 -26.02 -12.50
CA SER A 41 12.14 -27.42 -12.50
C SER A 41 13.44 -27.64 -11.72
N GLN A 42 14.21 -26.58 -11.44
CA GLN A 42 15.44 -26.62 -10.65
C GLN A 42 15.18 -26.27 -9.17
N GLY A 43 13.93 -26.03 -8.78
CA GLY A 43 13.53 -25.69 -7.43
C GLY A 43 13.85 -24.24 -7.02
N GLN A 44 14.17 -23.37 -7.96
CA GLN A 44 14.29 -21.93 -7.73
C GLN A 44 12.90 -21.29 -7.79
N GLY A 45 12.67 -20.25 -7.00
CA GLY A 45 11.39 -19.55 -6.98
C GLY A 45 11.02 -19.09 -5.59
N TYR A 46 9.72 -18.99 -5.29
CA TYR A 46 9.26 -18.49 -4.01
C TYR A 46 7.93 -19.11 -3.57
N SER A 47 7.69 -19.03 -2.27
CA SER A 47 6.36 -19.16 -1.68
C SER A 47 6.00 -17.90 -0.92
N ARG A 48 4.76 -17.43 -1.07
CA ARG A 48 4.19 -16.32 -0.32
C ARG A 48 3.00 -16.82 0.49
N LYS A 49 2.93 -16.40 1.75
CA LYS A 49 1.72 -16.48 2.58
C LYS A 49 1.30 -15.07 2.98
N SER A 50 0.05 -14.72 2.71
CA SER A 50 -0.54 -13.44 3.06
C SER A 50 -1.66 -13.64 4.08
N ARG A 51 -1.73 -12.76 5.07
CA ARG A 51 -2.84 -12.72 6.04
C ARG A 51 -3.22 -11.29 6.35
N PHE A 52 -4.51 -11.04 6.56
CA PHE A 52 -5.03 -9.76 7.01
C PHE A 52 -5.70 -9.91 8.37
N ASP A 53 -5.17 -9.22 9.38
CA ASP A 53 -5.75 -9.10 10.71
C ASP A 53 -6.61 -7.83 10.73
N GLN A 54 -7.91 -7.99 10.47
CA GLN A 54 -8.87 -6.89 10.41
C GLN A 54 -8.99 -6.16 11.75
N GLY A 55 -9.01 -6.91 12.86
CA GLY A 55 -9.13 -6.34 14.21
C GLY A 55 -7.98 -5.39 14.56
N ARG A 56 -6.78 -5.65 14.03
CA ARG A 56 -5.62 -4.75 14.20
C ARG A 56 -5.35 -3.85 12.98
N SER A 57 -6.10 -4.02 11.89
CA SER A 57 -5.85 -3.40 10.58
C SER A 57 -4.41 -3.60 10.09
N LEU A 58 -3.91 -4.83 10.21
CA LEU A 58 -2.54 -5.20 9.85
C LEU A 58 -2.52 -6.29 8.79
N GLN A 59 -1.87 -6.00 7.66
CA GLN A 59 -1.58 -6.95 6.60
C GLN A 59 -0.16 -7.49 6.80
N TYR A 60 0.01 -8.79 6.58
CA TYR A 60 1.30 -9.46 6.65
C TYR A 60 1.55 -10.25 5.38
N ASN A 61 2.80 -10.21 4.89
CA ASN A 61 3.31 -11.14 3.89
C ASN A 61 4.54 -11.85 4.44
N GLU A 62 4.59 -13.16 4.28
CA GLU A 62 5.74 -14.00 4.58
C GLU A 62 6.22 -14.66 3.30
N PHE A 63 7.48 -14.43 2.94
CA PHE A 63 8.11 -14.97 1.75
C PHE A 63 9.21 -15.96 2.13
N ILE A 64 9.27 -17.06 1.39
CA ILE A 64 10.44 -17.94 1.33
C ILE A 64 10.88 -17.95 -0.13
N ILE A 65 12.09 -17.49 -0.40
CA ILE A 65 12.65 -17.36 -1.75
C ILE A 65 13.85 -18.29 -1.85
N LYS A 66 13.87 -19.16 -2.86
CA LYS A 66 14.99 -20.03 -3.22
C LYS A 66 15.63 -19.50 -4.50
N HIS A 67 16.89 -19.12 -4.41
CA HIS A 67 17.62 -18.61 -5.57
C HIS A 67 19.11 -18.94 -5.45
N ASN A 68 19.69 -19.54 -6.50
CA ASN A 68 21.11 -19.93 -6.58
C ASN A 68 21.58 -20.75 -5.36
N GLY A 69 20.76 -21.71 -4.93
CA GLY A 69 21.07 -22.58 -3.79
C GLY A 69 20.94 -21.91 -2.41
N ARG A 70 20.51 -20.65 -2.37
CA ARG A 70 20.28 -19.90 -1.13
C ARG A 70 18.80 -19.80 -0.81
N VAL A 71 18.48 -19.72 0.48
CA VAL A 71 17.13 -19.51 1.00
C VAL A 71 17.05 -18.16 1.70
N TYR A 72 16.19 -17.29 1.22
CA TYR A 72 15.87 -16.00 1.82
C TYR A 72 14.49 -16.08 2.47
N LYS A 73 14.34 -15.42 3.63
CA LYS A 73 13.08 -15.34 4.36
C LYS A 73 12.78 -13.88 4.62
N GLU A 74 11.63 -13.42 4.17
CA GLU A 74 11.19 -12.05 4.39
C GLU A 74 9.84 -12.02 5.09
N LYS A 75 9.66 -11.03 5.97
CA LYS A 75 8.40 -10.76 6.64
C LYS A 75 8.07 -9.29 6.51
N HIS A 76 7.00 -8.99 5.79
CA HIS A 76 6.52 -7.64 5.56
C HIS A 76 5.26 -7.41 6.38
N LYS A 77 5.10 -6.19 6.90
CA LYS A 77 3.94 -5.78 7.69
C LYS A 77 3.48 -4.40 7.24
N GLN A 78 2.20 -4.30 6.90
CA GLN A 78 1.58 -3.05 6.47
C GLN A 78 0.40 -2.72 7.37
N ARG A 79 0.22 -1.44 7.69
CA ARG A 79 -0.96 -0.96 8.40
C ARG A 79 -1.94 -0.38 7.41
N ILE A 80 -3.09 -1.04 7.33
CA ILE A 80 -4.17 -0.71 6.41
C ILE A 80 -5.06 0.32 7.07
N ARG A 81 -5.54 1.29 6.30
CA ARG A 81 -6.47 2.32 6.76
C ARG A 81 -7.57 2.46 5.72
N SER A 82 -8.73 2.91 6.16
CA SER A 82 -9.80 3.28 5.24
C SER A 82 -9.40 4.51 4.41
N ILE A 83 -10.10 4.73 3.30
CA ILE A 83 -9.85 5.88 2.42
C ILE A 83 -10.13 7.18 3.20
N GLU A 84 -11.20 7.20 4.00
CA GLU A 84 -11.62 8.32 4.84
C GLU A 84 -10.51 8.69 5.84
N ARG A 85 -9.91 7.68 6.48
CA ARG A 85 -8.80 7.94 7.41
C ARG A 85 -7.56 8.50 6.71
N TRP A 86 -7.30 8.10 5.47
CA TRP A 86 -6.22 8.72 4.68
C TRP A 86 -6.56 10.16 4.28
N ILE A 87 -7.79 10.43 3.87
CA ILE A 87 -8.29 11.79 3.59
C ILE A 87 -8.08 12.70 4.80
N GLU A 88 -8.45 12.27 6.00
CA GLU A 88 -8.22 13.03 7.23
C GLU A 88 -6.74 13.33 7.45
N LEU A 89 -5.86 12.31 7.32
CA LEU A 89 -4.42 12.46 7.53
C LEU A 89 -3.75 13.37 6.49
N VAL A 90 -4.22 13.33 5.24
CA VAL A 90 -3.72 14.19 4.17
C VAL A 90 -4.23 15.60 4.33
N SER A 91 -5.51 15.78 4.65
CA SER A 91 -6.13 17.10 4.87
C SER A 91 -5.49 17.86 6.03
N ASP A 92 -5.12 17.15 7.11
CA ASP A 92 -4.36 17.73 8.24
C ASP A 92 -3.03 18.37 7.79
N VAL A 93 -2.41 17.85 6.72
CA VAL A 93 -1.11 18.32 6.24
C VAL A 93 -1.19 19.19 5.01
N PHE A 94 -2.11 18.94 4.07
CA PHE A 94 -2.21 19.61 2.77
C PHE A 94 -3.51 20.42 2.61
N SER A 95 -4.37 20.45 3.63
CA SER A 95 -5.72 21.02 3.56
C SER A 95 -6.48 20.39 2.39
N GLU A 96 -7.26 21.14 1.61
CA GLU A 96 -7.98 20.62 0.44
C GLU A 96 -7.13 20.58 -0.85
N ASN A 97 -5.80 20.76 -0.75
CA ASN A 97 -4.92 20.81 -1.93
C ASN A 97 -4.45 19.41 -2.34
N PHE A 98 -5.39 18.52 -2.59
CA PHE A 98 -5.08 17.19 -3.10
C PHE A 98 -6.23 16.62 -3.94
N GLU A 99 -5.87 15.71 -4.85
CA GLU A 99 -6.81 14.87 -5.60
C GLU A 99 -6.59 13.39 -5.28
N ILE A 100 -7.64 12.58 -5.49
CA ILE A 100 -7.63 11.15 -5.21
C ILE A 100 -8.10 10.35 -6.42
N PHE A 101 -7.32 9.33 -6.78
CA PHE A 101 -7.54 8.51 -7.96
C PHE A 101 -7.53 7.01 -7.64
N GLY A 102 -8.49 6.27 -8.20
CA GLY A 102 -8.57 4.81 -8.05
C GLY A 102 -7.85 4.04 -9.16
N ASP A 103 -7.22 2.91 -8.82
CA ASP A 103 -6.81 1.86 -9.76
C ASP A 103 -6.07 2.35 -11.01
N PHE A 104 -5.08 3.23 -10.83
CA PHE A 104 -4.22 3.77 -11.89
C PHE A 104 -4.97 4.48 -13.03
N CYS A 105 -6.14 5.05 -12.75
CA CYS A 105 -6.87 5.90 -13.70
C CYS A 105 -7.20 7.26 -13.10
N LEU A 106 -7.43 8.27 -13.95
CA LEU A 106 -7.74 9.64 -13.52
C LEU A 106 -9.21 9.81 -13.06
N ARG A 107 -9.79 8.79 -12.42
CA ARG A 107 -11.15 8.81 -11.89
C ARG A 107 -11.13 8.66 -10.37
N PRO A 108 -12.10 9.26 -9.67
CA PRO A 108 -12.26 9.05 -8.24
C PRO A 108 -12.35 7.56 -7.87
N PRO A 109 -11.82 7.14 -6.71
CA PRO A 109 -11.85 5.74 -6.31
C PRO A 109 -13.29 5.29 -6.02
N LYS A 110 -13.61 4.07 -6.47
CA LYS A 110 -14.82 3.37 -6.04
C LYS A 110 -14.58 2.72 -4.68
N MET A 111 -15.65 2.32 -3.97
CA MET A 111 -15.51 1.53 -2.73
C MET A 111 -14.76 0.21 -2.94
N SER A 112 -14.82 -0.34 -4.15
CA SER A 112 -14.11 -1.54 -4.57
C SER A 112 -12.73 -1.28 -5.16
N ALA A 113 -12.21 -0.05 -5.07
CA ALA A 113 -10.88 0.25 -5.58
C ALA A 113 -9.85 -0.59 -4.82
N GLU A 114 -8.91 -1.18 -5.54
CA GLU A 114 -7.88 -2.00 -4.95
C GLU A 114 -6.71 -1.15 -4.43
N ARG A 115 -6.46 -0.04 -5.13
CA ARG A 115 -5.43 0.92 -4.81
C ARG A 115 -5.95 2.33 -5.02
N VAL A 116 -5.54 3.22 -4.13
CA VAL A 116 -5.91 4.63 -4.16
C VAL A 116 -4.64 5.47 -4.18
N HIS A 117 -4.60 6.45 -5.07
CA HIS A 117 -3.48 7.36 -5.28
C HIS A 117 -3.89 8.74 -4.78
N PHE A 118 -2.99 9.38 -4.03
CA PHE A 118 -3.12 10.75 -3.57
C PHE A 118 -2.12 11.60 -4.34
N VAL A 119 -2.59 12.72 -4.87
CA VAL A 119 -1.76 13.75 -5.51
C VAL A 119 -1.93 15.02 -4.71
N CYS A 120 -0.93 15.40 -3.92
CA CYS A 120 -0.99 16.54 -2.99
C CYS A 120 -0.08 17.66 -3.46
N GLU A 121 -0.56 18.91 -3.44
CA GLU A 121 0.21 20.09 -3.84
C GLU A 121 0.59 20.95 -2.62
N LYS A 122 1.85 21.39 -2.55
CA LYS A 122 2.26 22.41 -1.59
C LYS A 122 1.96 23.81 -2.13
N LYS A 123 0.93 24.46 -1.58
CA LYS A 123 0.68 25.90 -1.80
C LYS A 123 1.62 26.80 -1.00
#